data_AF-A0AAW8L139-F1
#
_entry.id   AF-A0AAW8L139-F1
#
_cell.length_a   1.000
_cell.length_b   1.000
_cell.length_c   1.000
_cell.angle_alpha   90.00
_cell.angle_beta   90.00
_cell.angle_gamma   90.00
#
_symmetry.space_group_name_H-M   'P 1'
#
loop_
_entity.id
_entity.type
_entity.pdbx_description
1 polymer ?
#
loop_
_entity_poly.entity_id
_entity_poly.type
_entity_poly.pdbx_seq_one_letter_code
_entity_poly.pdbx_strand_id
1 'polypeptide(L)' 'IEEAESGIDCLRRVPIFQPNLILMDLNMPLMGGWETARLLRQNNITNVPILIISANAGEREVNPQDAVLS' A
#
# COMPACT_ATOMS: atom_id res chain seq x y z
N ILE A 1 12.87 5.40 -11.37
CA ILE A 1 11.53 4.90 -10.98
C ILE A 1 11.64 3.39 -10.89
N GLU A 2 10.97 2.77 -9.93
CA GLU A 2 10.88 1.31 -9.85
C GLU A 2 9.43 0.88 -9.71
N GLU A 3 9.14 -0.30 -10.21
CA GLU A 3 7.82 -0.91 -10.22
C GLU A 3 7.84 -2.18 -9.36
N ALA A 4 6.72 -2.44 -8.70
CA ALA A 4 6.49 -3.67 -7.94
C ALA A 4 5.18 -4.27 -8.43
N GLU A 5 5.20 -5.57 -8.73
CA GLU A 5 4.05 -6.26 -9.33
C GLU A 5 3.07 -6.78 -8.26
N SER A 6 3.45 -6.70 -6.98
CA SER A 6 2.61 -7.09 -5.84
C SER A 6 3.03 -6.41 -4.54
N GLY A 7 2.19 -6.48 -3.51
CA GLY A 7 2.51 -5.98 -2.18
C GLY A 7 3.77 -6.61 -1.57
N ILE A 8 4.00 -7.91 -1.75
CA ILE A 8 5.19 -8.62 -1.27
C ILE A 8 6.46 -8.06 -1.93
N ASP A 9 6.39 -7.84 -3.23
CA ASP A 9 7.48 -7.31 -4.02
C ASP A 9 7.81 -5.87 -3.61
N CYS A 10 6.78 -5.06 -3.37
CA CYS A 10 6.90 -3.72 -2.82
C CYS A 10 7.64 -3.71 -1.47
N LEU A 11 7.25 -4.58 -0.53
CA LEU A 11 7.88 -4.67 0.80
C LEU A 11 9.37 -5.02 0.73
N ARG A 12 9.79 -5.81 -0.27
CA ARG A 12 11.19 -6.19 -0.48
C ARG A 12 12.01 -5.06 -1.12
N ARG A 13 11.43 -4.29 -2.04
CA ARG A 13 12.15 -3.27 -2.80
C ARG A 13 12.26 -1.93 -2.07
N VAL A 14 11.25 -1.51 -1.33
CA VAL A 14 11.23 -0.20 -0.65
C VAL A 14 12.46 0.05 0.24
N PRO A 15 12.93 -0.89 1.09
CA PRO A 15 14.14 -0.67 1.89
C PRO A 15 15.41 -0.46 1.07
N ILE A 16 15.47 -1.03 -0.13
CA ILE A 16 16.66 -1.04 -1.00
C ILE A 16 16.66 0.20 -1.91
N PHE A 17 15.52 0.45 -2.58
CA PHE A 17 15.36 1.57 -3.51
C PHE A 17 15.19 2.91 -2.79
N GLN A 18 14.69 2.90 -1.54
CA GLN A 18 14.46 4.09 -0.71
C GLN A 18 13.74 5.24 -1.43
N PRO A 19 12.52 4.99 -1.97
CA PRO A 19 11.78 6.01 -2.70
C PRO A 19 11.36 7.18 -1.80
N ASN A 20 11.22 8.37 -2.38
CA ASN A 20 10.69 9.55 -1.67
C ASN A 20 9.15 9.63 -1.71
N LEU A 21 8.49 8.85 -2.58
CA LEU A 21 7.05 8.77 -2.77
C LEU A 21 6.70 7.36 -3.27
N ILE A 22 5.62 6.78 -2.76
CA ILE A 22 5.08 5.51 -3.25
C ILE A 22 3.70 5.78 -3.84
N LEU A 23 3.51 5.37 -5.11
CA LEU A 23 2.20 5.27 -5.73
C LEU A 23 1.71 3.82 -5.56
N MET A 24 0.53 3.64 -4.97
CA MET A 24 0.03 2.32 -4.57
C MET A 24 -1.34 2.06 -5.20
N ASP A 25 -1.46 0.99 -5.99
CA ASP A 25 -2.78 0.51 -6.44
C ASP A 25 -3.48 -0.22 -5.29
N LEU A 26 -4.79 -0.01 -5.12
CA LEU A 26 -5.59 -0.83 -4.20
C LEU A 26 -5.81 -2.23 -4.75
N ASN A 27 -6.04 -2.35 -6.06
CA ASN A 27 -6.46 -3.57 -6.73
C ASN A 27 -5.25 -4.40 -7.21
N MET A 28 -4.32 -4.68 -6.30
CA MET A 28 -3.19 -5.56 -6.59
C MET A 28 -3.53 -7.03 -6.35
N PRO A 29 -3.04 -7.95 -7.20
CA PRO A 29 -3.20 -9.39 -6.98
C PRO A 29 -2.44 -9.84 -5.74
N LEU A 30 -2.94 -10.90 -5.09
CA LEU A 30 -2.41 -11.54 -3.87
C LEU A 30 -2.53 -10.70 -2.60
N MET A 31 -2.07 -9.45 -2.62
CA MET A 31 -2.00 -8.55 -1.47
C MET A 31 -2.37 -7.13 -1.90
N GLY A 32 -3.47 -6.61 -1.37
CA GLY A 32 -3.99 -5.29 -1.73
C GLY A 32 -3.12 -4.13 -1.26
N GLY A 33 -3.36 -2.95 -1.84
CA GLY A 33 -2.62 -1.72 -1.51
C GLY A 33 -2.73 -1.30 -0.05
N TRP A 34 -3.89 -1.50 0.58
CA TRP A 34 -4.12 -1.20 1.99
C TRP A 34 -3.25 -2.04 2.92
N GLU A 35 -3.25 -3.35 2.71
CA GLU A 35 -2.44 -4.26 3.52
C GLU A 35 -0.95 -3.95 3.33
N THR A 36 -0.55 -3.59 2.10
CA THR A 36 0.85 -3.25 1.77
C THR A 36 1.28 -2.00 2.51
N ALA A 37 0.48 -0.93 2.44
CA ALA A 37 0.73 0.30 3.18
C ALA A 37 0.78 0.05 4.69
N ARG A 38 -0.11 -0.81 5.21
CA ARG A 38 -0.11 -1.21 6.62
C ARG A 38 1.19 -1.90 7.02
N LEU A 39 1.64 -2.90 6.27
CA LEU A 39 2.87 -3.62 6.58
C LEU A 39 4.11 -2.73 6.44
N LEU A 40 4.14 -1.79 5.48
CA LEU A 40 5.22 -0.81 5.37
C LEU A 40 5.35 0.04 6.65
N ARG A 41 4.23 0.46 7.22
CA ARG A 41 4.19 1.25 8.46
C ARG A 41 4.45 0.42 9.71
N GLN A 42 3.78 -0.72 9.86
CA GLN A 42 3.92 -1.58 11.05
C GLN A 42 5.34 -2.10 11.25
N ASN A 43 6.04 -2.39 10.15
CA ASN A 43 7.41 -2.87 10.20
C ASN A 43 8.46 -1.74 10.14
N ASN A 44 8.04 -0.46 10.23
CA ASN A 44 8.91 0.71 10.08
C ASN A 44 9.84 0.64 8.85
N ILE A 45 9.36 0.05 7.75
CA ILE A 45 10.15 -0.12 6.52
C ILE A 45 10.42 1.24 5.88
N THR A 46 9.43 2.14 5.91
CA THR A 46 9.57 3.51 5.42
C THR A 46 8.52 4.44 6.02
N ASN A 47 8.88 5.73 6.11
CA ASN A 47 7.97 6.81 6.52
C ASN A 47 7.55 7.70 5.34
N VAL A 48 7.92 7.33 4.11
CA VAL A 48 7.62 8.18 2.94
C VAL A 48 6.12 8.21 2.64
N PRO A 49 5.59 9.31 2.08
CA PRO A 49 4.19 9.40 1.69
C PRO A 49 3.78 8.27 0.73
N ILE A 50 2.59 7.72 0.96
CA ILE A 50 1.97 6.71 0.09
C ILE A 50 0.71 7.34 -0.49
N LEU A 51 0.66 7.50 -1.81
CA LEU A 51 -0.52 7.95 -2.54
C LEU A 51 -1.22 6.74 -3.12
N ILE A 52 -2.44 6.51 -2.65
CA ILE A 52 -3.28 5.42 -3.12
C ILE A 52 -3.98 5.85 -4.41
N ILE A 53 -3.92 4.99 -5.43
CA ILE A 53 -4.60 5.15 -6.71
C ILE A 53 -5.58 4.00 -6.85
N SER A 54 -6.86 4.29 -7.09
CA SER A 54 -7.88 3.28 -7.36
C SER A 54 -8.66 3.67 -8.60
N ALA A 55 -8.81 2.72 -9.53
CA ALA A 55 -9.69 2.87 -10.68
C ALA A 55 -11.18 2.78 -10.32
N ASN A 56 -11.51 2.28 -9.11
CA ASN A 56 -12.87 2.19 -8.60
C ASN A 56 -13.06 3.13 -7.40
N ALA A 57 -13.05 4.44 -7.66
CA ALA A 57 -13.20 5.47 -6.63
C ALA A 57 -14.61 5.52 -5.98
N GLY A 58 -15.57 4.72 -6.47
CA GLY A 58 -16.96 4.70 -6.02
C GLY A 58 -17.27 3.71 -4.90
N GLU A 59 -16.49 2.65 -4.77
CA GLU A 59 -16.61 1.70 -3.67
C GLU A 59 -15.57 2.08 -2.63
N ARG A 60 -16.03 2.69 -1.54
CA ARG A 60 -15.21 2.85 -0.34
C ARG A 60 -14.86 1.44 0.12
N GLU A 61 -13.68 0.97 -0.22
CA GLU A 61 -13.11 -0.21 0.41
C GLU A 61 -12.86 0.19 1.86
N VAL A 62 -13.82 -0.14 2.72
CA VAL A 62 -13.80 0.19 4.14
C VAL A 62 -12.60 -0.53 4.72
N ASN A 63 -11.63 0.21 5.27
CA ASN A 63 -10.57 -0.42 6.05
C ASN A 63 -11.26 -1.28 7.11
N PRO A 64 -10.95 -2.58 7.26
CA PRO A 64 -11.61 -3.45 8.23
C PRO A 64 -11.61 -2.90 9.67
N GLN A 65 -10.73 -1.94 9.98
CA GLN A 65 -10.70 -1.22 11.26
C GLN A 65 -11.74 -0.09 11.38
N ASP A 66 -12.14 0.54 10.27
CA ASP A 66 -13.22 1.54 10.25
C ASP A 66 -14.59 0.89 10.53
N ALA A 67 -14.72 -0.42 10.31
CA ALA A 67 -15.93 -1.19 10.60
C ALA A 67 -16.13 -1.52 12.10
N VAL A 68 -15.13 -1.27 12.96
CA VAL A 68 -15.20 -1.61 14.40
C VAL A 68 -15.81 -0.47 15.23
N LEU A 69 -16.13 0.67 14.60
CA LEU A 69 -16.70 1.86 15.27
C LEU A 69 -18.19 2.10 14.97
N SER A 70 -18.90 1.13 14.40
CA SER A 70 -20.36 1.17 14.19
C SER A 70 -21.11 0.30 15.18
#